data_AF-A0A8J5JAL6-F1
#
_entry.id   AF-A0A8J5JAL6-F1
#
_cell.length_a   1.000
_cell.length_b   1.000
_cell.length_c   1.000
_cell.angle_alpha   90.00
_cell.angle_beta   90.00
_cell.angle_gamma   90.00
#
_symmetry.space_group_name_H-M   'P 1'
#
loop_
_entity.id
_entity.type
_entity.pdbx_description
1 polymer ?
#
loop_
_entity_poly.entity_id
_entity_poly.type
_entity_poly.pdbx_seq_one_letter_code
_entity_poly.pdbx_strand_id
1 'polypeptide(L)'
;MSVCHSVNGIPGYDTRDPKTILCLFSERRPRPRLTTRDEDAAIITAIKSNPFSNAVAIREALHLEVCAQTVRSRLYEAGIQHRVPAIKERLTDQHRTGRLQFAQQYVGEDLEFWSREVFTDEKTFASTNQDTTGPTYTR
;
A
#
# COMPACT_ATOMS: atom_id res chain seq x y z
N MET A 1 -10.75 -20.86 29.20
CA MET A 1 -9.84 -20.78 30.36
C MET A 1 -8.81 -19.70 30.04
N SER A 2 -9.08 -18.45 30.39
CA SER A 2 -8.20 -17.33 30.07
C SER A 2 -7.18 -17.17 31.20
N VAL A 3 -5.89 -17.17 30.85
CA VAL A 3 -4.78 -17.20 31.79
C VAL A 3 -4.63 -15.83 32.43
N CYS A 4 -5.05 -15.72 33.69
CA CYS A 4 -4.87 -14.54 34.52
C CYS A 4 -3.37 -14.30 34.74
N HIS A 5 -2.79 -13.29 34.09
CA HIS A 5 -1.49 -12.79 34.50
C HIS A 5 -1.69 -12.06 35.83
N SER A 6 -1.13 -12.62 36.91
CA SER A 6 -1.18 -12.05 38.25
C SER A 6 -0.42 -10.73 38.28
N VAL A 7 -1.13 -9.59 38.39
CA VAL A 7 -0.56 -8.22 38.46
C VAL A 7 -0.14 -7.83 39.89
N ASN A 8 0.32 -8.79 40.68
CA ASN A 8 0.85 -8.50 42.01
C ASN A 8 2.22 -7.80 41.87
N GLY A 9 2.26 -6.49 42.11
CA GLY A 9 3.54 -5.79 42.32
C GLY A 9 3.74 -4.47 41.58
N ILE A 10 2.73 -3.91 40.92
CA ILE A 10 2.88 -2.54 40.45
C ILE A 10 2.79 -1.62 41.70
N PRO A 11 3.75 -0.70 41.98
CA PRO A 11 3.70 0.19 43.15
C PRO A 11 2.74 1.39 42.94
N GLY A 12 1.76 1.56 43.83
CA GLY A 12 0.91 2.77 43.91
C GLY A 12 -0.59 2.59 43.63
N TYR A 13 -1.08 1.36 43.46
CA TYR A 13 -2.48 1.05 43.15
C TYR A 13 -3.05 0.17 44.27
N ASP A 14 -4.05 0.66 45.01
CA ASP A 14 -4.79 -0.16 45.96
C ASP A 14 -5.75 -1.07 45.17
N THR A 15 -5.51 -2.37 45.21
CA THR A 15 -6.32 -3.39 44.54
C THR A 15 -7.71 -3.56 45.16
N ARG A 16 -8.00 -2.87 46.28
CA ARG A 16 -9.32 -2.80 46.92
C ARG A 16 -10.08 -1.50 46.63
N ASP A 17 -9.47 -0.54 45.92
CA ASP A 17 -10.20 0.65 45.47
C ASP A 17 -11.17 0.26 44.33
N PRO A 18 -12.50 0.42 44.52
CA PRO A 18 -13.49 0.11 43.50
C PRO A 18 -13.24 0.86 42.17
N LYS A 19 -12.60 2.04 42.19
CA LYS A 19 -12.25 2.80 40.98
C LYS A 19 -11.13 2.13 40.16
N THR A 20 -10.14 1.55 40.85
CA THR A 20 -9.01 0.84 40.21
C THR A 20 -9.50 -0.48 39.60
N ILE A 21 -10.41 -1.19 40.27
CA ILE A 21 -11.05 -2.40 39.75
C ILE A 21 -11.93 -2.08 38.52
N LEU A 22 -12.75 -1.03 38.57
CA LEU A 22 -13.60 -0.61 37.44
C LEU A 22 -12.81 -0.21 36.18
N CYS A 23 -11.62 0.38 36.35
CA CYS A 23 -10.78 0.81 35.23
C CYS A 23 -10.09 -0.37 34.51
N LEU A 24 -9.68 -1.40 35.26
CA LEU A 24 -8.98 -2.58 34.72
C LEU A 24 -9.90 -3.59 34.01
N PHE A 25 -11.20 -3.57 34.31
CA PHE A 25 -12.22 -4.42 33.69
C PHE A 25 -13.17 -3.67 32.74
N SER A 26 -12.91 -2.39 32.45
CA SER A 26 -13.65 -1.69 31.41
C SER A 26 -13.12 -2.12 30.05
N GLU A 27 -13.73 -3.13 29.42
CA GLU A 27 -13.60 -3.35 27.98
C GLU A 27 -13.89 -2.01 27.30
N ARG A 28 -12.84 -1.33 26.83
CA ARG A 28 -12.99 -0.08 26.11
C ARG A 28 -13.75 -0.38 24.82
N ARG A 29 -15.04 -0.01 24.80
CA ARG A 29 -15.83 -0.12 23.58
C ARG A 29 -15.16 0.75 22.52
N PRO A 30 -14.86 0.20 21.33
CA PRO A 30 -14.29 0.99 20.27
C PRO A 30 -15.25 2.11 19.90
N ARG A 31 -14.69 3.24 19.47
CA ARG A 31 -15.50 4.35 18.94
C ARG A 31 -16.37 3.81 17.78
N PRO A 32 -17.69 4.07 17.77
CA PRO A 32 -18.55 3.69 16.66
C PRO A 32 -18.02 4.23 15.33
N ARG A 33 -18.17 3.43 14.27
CA ARG A 33 -17.79 3.84 12.92
C ARG A 33 -18.83 4.84 12.38
N LEU A 34 -18.36 5.84 11.64
CA LEU A 34 -19.23 6.76 10.90
C LEU A 34 -19.71 6.15 9.58
N THR A 35 -18.89 5.29 8.96
CA THR A 35 -19.24 4.64 7.70
C THR A 35 -20.02 3.36 7.90
N THR A 36 -20.89 3.05 6.94
CA THR A 36 -21.61 1.77 6.86
C THR A 36 -20.78 0.72 6.14
N ARG A 37 -21.14 -0.55 6.32
CA ARG A 37 -20.47 -1.66 5.62
C ARG A 37 -20.59 -1.54 4.09
N ASP A 38 -21.72 -1.02 3.62
CA ASP A 38 -22.00 -0.92 2.18
C ASP A 38 -21.20 0.24 1.56
N GLU A 39 -21.01 1.34 2.29
CA GLU A 39 -20.08 2.41 1.92
C GLU A 39 -18.62 1.91 1.88
N ASP A 40 -18.20 1.14 2.90
CA ASP A 40 -16.86 0.54 2.93
C ASP A 40 -16.64 -0.38 1.71
N ALA A 41 -17.65 -1.17 1.32
CA ALA A 41 -17.62 -2.01 0.12
C ALA A 41 -17.57 -1.19 -1.18
N ALA A 42 -18.31 -0.08 -1.24
CA ALA A 42 -18.29 0.85 -2.38
C ALA A 42 -16.91 1.51 -2.54
N ILE A 43 -16.28 1.94 -1.43
CA ILE A 43 -14.91 2.49 -1.43
C ILE A 43 -13.91 1.47 -2.03
N ILE A 44 -13.97 0.21 -1.59
CA ILE A 44 -13.07 -0.84 -2.10
C ILE A 44 -13.33 -1.13 -3.58
N THR A 45 -14.59 -1.15 -4.00
CA THR A 45 -14.97 -1.41 -5.39
C THR A 45 -14.50 -0.28 -6.32
N ALA A 46 -14.66 0.98 -5.89
CA ALA A 46 -14.22 2.15 -6.64
C ALA A 46 -12.70 2.16 -6.89
N ILE A 47 -11.91 1.68 -5.92
CA ILE A 47 -10.45 1.61 -6.09
C ILE A 47 -10.02 0.43 -6.95
N LYS A 48 -10.76 -0.68 -6.94
CA LYS A 48 -10.49 -1.81 -7.81
C LYS A 48 -10.80 -1.48 -9.28
N SER A 49 -11.82 -0.67 -9.54
CA SER A 49 -12.15 -0.23 -10.90
C SER A 49 -11.19 0.83 -11.42
N ASN A 50 -10.74 1.78 -10.57
CA ASN A 50 -9.75 2.77 -10.92
C ASN A 50 -8.63 2.87 -9.85
N PRO A 51 -7.55 2.09 -9.99
CA PRO A 51 -6.47 2.02 -8.99
C PRO A 51 -5.69 3.33 -8.77
N PHE A 52 -5.76 4.26 -9.72
CA PHE A 52 -5.06 5.55 -9.66
C PHE A 52 -5.91 6.66 -9.02
N SER A 53 -7.13 6.36 -8.61
CA SER A 53 -7.99 7.31 -7.89
C SER A 53 -7.40 7.65 -6.52
N ASN A 54 -7.50 8.92 -6.14
CA ASN A 54 -7.13 9.36 -4.80
C ASN A 54 -8.34 9.31 -3.84
N ALA A 55 -8.09 9.32 -2.53
CA ALA A 55 -9.15 9.21 -1.52
C ALA A 55 -10.17 10.36 -1.53
N VAL A 56 -9.79 11.55 -2.02
CA VAL A 56 -10.69 12.71 -2.16
C VAL A 56 -11.66 12.48 -3.31
N ALA A 57 -11.16 12.01 -4.45
CA ALA A 57 -11.95 11.66 -5.63
C ALA A 57 -12.93 10.51 -5.35
N ILE A 58 -12.51 9.49 -4.59
CA ILE A 58 -13.43 8.40 -4.19
C ILE A 58 -14.55 8.93 -3.30
N ARG A 59 -14.21 9.78 -2.30
CA ARG A 59 -15.19 10.40 -1.42
C ARG A 59 -16.22 11.19 -2.22
N GLU A 60 -15.76 11.99 -3.17
CA GLU A 60 -16.62 12.83 -4.02
C GLU A 60 -17.48 11.99 -4.96
N ALA A 61 -16.90 10.98 -5.61
CA ALA A 61 -17.63 10.07 -6.50
C ALA A 61 -18.72 9.26 -5.79
N LEU A 62 -18.52 8.94 -4.51
CA LEU A 62 -19.47 8.19 -3.68
C LEU A 62 -20.35 9.11 -2.82
N HIS A 63 -20.21 10.44 -2.93
CA HIS A 63 -20.93 11.44 -2.13
C HIS A 63 -20.92 11.15 -0.61
N LEU A 64 -19.75 10.74 -0.10
CA LEU A 64 -19.62 10.39 1.32
C LEU A 64 -19.43 11.63 2.19
N GLU A 65 -20.26 11.78 3.21
CA GLU A 65 -20.18 12.82 4.25
C GLU A 65 -19.07 12.54 5.30
N VAL A 66 -17.90 12.10 4.83
CA VAL A 66 -16.74 11.78 5.68
C VAL A 66 -15.50 12.51 5.19
N CYS A 67 -14.54 12.74 6.08
CA CYS A 67 -13.26 13.28 5.66
C CYS A 67 -12.48 12.24 4.82
N ALA A 68 -11.62 12.72 3.92
CA ALA A 68 -10.80 11.84 3.08
C ALA A 68 -9.91 10.89 3.89
N GLN A 69 -9.57 11.26 5.13
CA GLN A 69 -8.80 10.40 6.04
C GLN A 69 -9.58 9.13 6.45
N THR A 70 -10.90 9.22 6.60
CA THR A 70 -11.74 8.05 6.87
C THR A 70 -11.68 7.07 5.70
N VAL A 71 -11.80 7.57 4.47
CA VAL A 71 -11.67 6.75 3.24
C VAL A 71 -10.30 6.08 3.18
N ARG A 72 -9.20 6.81 3.45
CA ARG A 72 -7.86 6.20 3.54
C ARG A 72 -7.78 5.11 4.59
N SER A 73 -8.35 5.34 5.77
CA SER A 73 -8.35 4.36 6.86
C SER A 73 -9.08 3.07 6.44
N ARG A 74 -10.19 3.18 5.70
CA ARG A 74 -10.90 2.02 5.14
C ARG A 74 -10.10 1.25 4.11
N LEU A 75 -9.39 1.97 3.23
CA LEU A 75 -8.48 1.34 2.28
C LEU A 75 -7.34 0.60 3.00
N TYR A 76 -6.75 1.21 4.04
CA TYR A 76 -5.72 0.57 4.85
C TYR A 76 -6.23 -0.68 5.60
N GLU A 77 -7.42 -0.62 6.21
CA GLU A 77 -8.06 -1.78 6.85
C GLU A 77 -8.30 -2.91 5.83
N ALA A 78 -8.58 -2.58 4.57
CA ALA A 78 -8.71 -3.55 3.47
C ALA A 78 -7.36 -4.00 2.88
N GLY A 79 -6.23 -3.57 3.43
CA GLY A 79 -4.88 -3.91 2.95
C GLY A 79 -4.44 -3.16 1.69
N ILE A 80 -5.19 -2.15 1.26
CA ILE A 80 -4.91 -1.38 0.05
C ILE A 80 -4.10 -0.15 0.43
N GLN A 81 -2.90 -0.05 -0.12
CA GLN A 81 -2.01 1.07 0.10
C GLN A 81 -1.68 1.75 -1.22
N HIS A 82 -1.74 3.07 -1.22
CA HIS A 82 -1.26 3.84 -2.36
C HIS A 82 0.27 3.74 -2.46
N ARG A 83 0.77 3.53 -3.67
CA ARG A 83 2.19 3.52 -4.03
C ARG A 83 2.38 4.34 -5.30
N VAL A 84 3.56 4.92 -5.45
CA VAL A 84 3.92 5.59 -6.71
C VAL A 84 4.08 4.51 -7.78
N PRO A 85 3.35 4.59 -8.91
CA PRO A 85 3.52 3.63 -9.98
C PRO A 85 4.90 3.75 -10.62
N ALA A 86 5.46 2.62 -11.06
CA ALA A 86 6.71 2.63 -11.78
C ALA A 86 6.56 3.39 -13.10
N ILE A 87 7.43 4.37 -13.34
CA ILE A 87 7.49 5.08 -14.62
C ILE A 87 8.13 4.12 -15.63
N LYS A 88 7.37 3.79 -16.68
CA LYS A 88 7.79 2.90 -17.77
C LYS A 88 7.39 3.52 -19.10
N GLU A 89 8.20 3.27 -20.12
CA GLU A 89 7.88 3.65 -21.49
C GLU A 89 6.62 2.91 -21.97
N ARG A 90 5.76 3.61 -22.72
CA ARG A 90 4.56 2.99 -23.29
C ARG A 90 4.96 2.05 -24.42
N LEU A 91 4.68 0.76 -24.25
CA LEU A 91 4.93 -0.25 -25.29
C LEU A 91 3.88 -0.16 -26.38
N THR A 92 4.33 0.00 -27.63
CA THR A 92 3.51 -0.22 -28.83
C THR A 92 3.22 -1.71 -28.98
N ASP A 93 2.22 -2.07 -29.78
CA ASP A 93 1.89 -3.48 -30.00
C ASP A 93 3.03 -4.24 -30.70
N GLN A 94 3.77 -3.57 -31.59
CA GLN A 94 4.98 -4.13 -32.19
C GLN A 94 6.05 -4.46 -31.13
N HIS A 95 6.27 -3.57 -30.15
CA HIS A 95 7.22 -3.83 -29.07
C HIS A 95 6.77 -5.04 -28.22
N ARG A 96 5.48 -5.16 -27.94
CA ARG A 96 4.93 -6.28 -27.15
C ARG A 96 5.17 -7.61 -27.85
N THR A 97 4.81 -7.69 -29.14
CA THR A 97 4.99 -8.90 -29.94
C THR A 97 6.46 -9.27 -30.08
N GLY A 98 7.32 -8.31 -30.43
CA GLY A 98 8.76 -8.56 -30.59
C GLY A 98 9.43 -9.02 -29.30
N ARG A 99 9.09 -8.39 -28.16
CA ARG A 99 9.62 -8.80 -26.85
C ARG A 99 9.12 -10.19 -26.43
N LEU A 100 7.83 -10.50 -26.66
CA LEU A 100 7.27 -11.81 -26.33
C LEU A 100 7.89 -12.92 -27.19
N GLN A 101 8.01 -12.69 -28.50
CA GLN A 101 8.64 -13.63 -29.41
C GLN A 101 10.10 -13.90 -29.03
N PHE A 102 10.87 -12.85 -28.74
CA PHE A 102 12.25 -12.97 -28.25
C PHE A 102 12.32 -13.80 -26.96
N ALA A 103 11.47 -13.48 -25.97
CA ALA A 103 11.43 -14.22 -24.71
C ALA A 103 11.07 -15.70 -24.94
N GLN A 104 10.06 -16.00 -25.75
CA GLN A 104 9.66 -17.38 -26.05
C GLN A 104 10.75 -18.16 -26.78
N GLN A 105 11.48 -17.49 -27.67
CA GLN A 105 12.56 -18.12 -28.42
C GLN A 105 13.70 -18.58 -27.51
N TYR A 106 14.04 -17.79 -26.48
CA TYR A 106 15.23 -18.04 -25.67
C TYR A 106 14.96 -18.45 -24.20
N VAL A 107 13.70 -18.59 -23.77
CA VAL A 107 13.37 -18.97 -22.38
C VAL A 107 13.91 -20.35 -21.97
N GLY A 108 14.08 -21.25 -22.93
CA GLY A 108 14.57 -22.61 -22.71
C GLY A 108 16.09 -22.76 -22.81
N GLU A 109 16.80 -21.70 -23.19
CA GLU A 109 18.26 -21.76 -23.36
C GLU A 109 18.97 -21.85 -22.00
N ASP A 110 20.08 -22.57 -21.99
CA ASP A 110 20.87 -22.82 -20.79
C ASP A 110 21.93 -21.74 -20.54
N LEU A 111 22.61 -21.85 -19.40
CA LEU A 111 23.66 -20.91 -19.02
C LEU A 111 24.88 -20.98 -19.95
N GLU A 112 25.14 -22.12 -20.60
CA GLU A 112 26.27 -22.26 -21.52
C GLU A 112 26.04 -21.42 -22.78
N PHE A 113 24.82 -21.45 -23.32
CA PHE A 113 24.39 -20.57 -24.39
C PHE A 113 24.61 -19.09 -24.03
N TRP A 114 24.05 -18.64 -22.89
CA TRP A 114 24.15 -17.24 -22.48
C TRP A 114 25.58 -16.78 -22.16
N SER A 115 26.47 -17.70 -21.75
CA SER A 115 27.87 -17.38 -21.46
C SER A 115 28.68 -16.93 -22.69
N ARG A 116 28.19 -17.23 -23.90
CA ARG A 116 28.86 -16.91 -25.16
C ARG A 116 28.34 -15.60 -25.78
N GLU A 117 27.21 -15.09 -25.28
CA GLU A 117 26.55 -13.91 -25.80
C GLU A 117 27.02 -12.64 -25.09
N VAL A 118 27.25 -11.57 -25.85
CA VAL A 118 27.66 -10.26 -25.32
C VAL A 118 26.59 -9.22 -25.67
N PHE A 119 26.02 -8.60 -24.65
CA PHE A 119 25.09 -7.50 -24.80
C PHE A 119 25.81 -6.16 -24.73
N THR A 120 25.50 -5.27 -25.66
CA THR A 120 26.02 -3.89 -25.69
C THR A 120 24.85 -2.90 -25.71
N ASP A 121 25.05 -1.75 -25.06
CA ASP A 121 24.10 -0.64 -25.05
C ASP A 121 24.88 0.68 -25.01
N GLU A 122 24.30 1.73 -25.58
CA GLU A 122 24.87 3.07 -25.56
C GLU A 122 24.14 3.92 -24.52
N LYS A 123 24.91 4.57 -23.63
CA LYS A 123 24.35 5.46 -22.62
C LYS A 123 24.94 6.86 -22.74
N THR A 124 24.06 7.85 -22.77
CA THR A 124 24.46 9.26 -22.71
C THR A 124 24.72 9.70 -21.27
N PHE A 125 25.88 10.31 -21.03
CA PHE A 125 26.23 10.95 -19.76
C PHE A 125 26.32 12.47 -19.98
N ALA A 126 25.81 13.26 -19.03
CA ALA A 126 25.94 14.71 -19.03
C ALA A 126 26.69 15.14 -17.75
N SER A 127 27.70 16.00 -17.90
CA SER A 127 28.60 16.43 -16.82
C SER A 127 28.28 17.81 -16.22
N THR A 128 27.21 18.46 -16.68
CA THR A 128 26.83 19.80 -16.21
C THR A 128 26.00 19.72 -14.93
N ASN A 129 26.36 20.54 -13.92
CA ASN A 129 25.61 20.78 -12.68
C ASN A 129 24.33 21.61 -12.93
N GLN A 130 23.53 21.25 -13.93
CA GLN A 130 22.18 21.77 -14.05
C GLN A 130 21.27 20.58 -13.83
N ASP A 131 20.76 20.50 -12.60
CA ASP A 131 19.71 19.58 -12.19
C ASP A 131 18.51 19.74 -13.14
N THR A 132 18.51 18.99 -14.22
CA THR A 132 17.34 18.82 -15.06
C THR A 132 16.42 17.82 -14.39
N THR A 133 15.76 18.25 -13.30
CA THR A 133 14.47 17.71 -12.83
C THR A 133 14.26 16.21 -13.05
N GLY A 134 15.21 15.39 -12.60
CA GLY A 134 14.97 13.97 -12.39
C GLY A 134 14.07 13.81 -11.16
N PRO A 135 13.22 12.77 -11.07
CA PRO A 135 12.44 12.55 -9.87
C PRO A 135 13.40 12.34 -8.68
N THR A 136 13.36 13.27 -7.73
CA THR A 136 14.09 13.17 -6.48
C THR A 136 13.44 12.05 -5.66
N TYR A 137 14.07 10.88 -5.63
CA TYR A 137 13.75 9.85 -4.66
C TYR A 137 14.21 10.33 -3.28
N THR A 138 13.30 10.94 -2.53
CA THR A 138 13.48 11.13 -1.09
C THR A 138 13.11 9.84 -0.38
N ARG A 139 14.00 9.39 0.51
CA ARG A 139 13.86 8.17 1.31
C ARG A 139 13.00 8.43 2.54
#